data_AF-A0A399RMV1-F1
#
_entry.id   AF-A0A399RMV1-F1
#
_cell.length_a   1.000
_cell.length_b   1.000
_cell.length_c   1.000
_cell.angle_alpha   90.00
_cell.angle_beta   90.00
_cell.angle_gamma   90.00
#
_symmetry.space_group_name_H-M   'P 1'
#
loop_
_entity.id
_entity.type
_entity.pdbx_description
1 polymer ?
#
loop_
_entity_poly.entity_id
_entity_poly.type
_entity_poly.pdbx_seq_one_letter_code
_entity_poly.pdbx_strand_id
1 'polypeptide(L)' 'MQHLSRRRRPRASGPGSSYVTFSLDSEGRVRTIEISRSSGSARFDRDAVKFVDRASPFPAPPPGVSRTFTVEIKGR' A
#
# COMPACT_ATOMS: atom_id res chain seq x y z
N MET A 1 9.09 -34.69 6.89
CA MET A 1 7.67 -34.31 7.01
C MET A 1 7.59 -32.78 7.06
N GLN A 2 7.89 -32.07 5.96
CA GLN A 2 6.93 -31.56 4.96
C GLN A 2 5.83 -30.69 5.60
N HIS A 3 5.93 -29.35 5.56
CA HIS A 3 4.83 -28.47 5.10
C HIS A 3 5.13 -26.95 5.11
N LEU A 4 6.20 -26.45 4.49
CA LEU A 4 6.28 -25.00 4.21
C LEU A 4 6.74 -24.67 2.79
N SER A 5 6.50 -25.56 1.85
CA SER A 5 6.80 -25.40 0.42
C SER A 5 5.67 -24.71 -0.38
N ARG A 6 4.77 -23.95 0.27
CA ARG A 6 3.58 -23.38 -0.39
C ARG A 6 3.18 -21.94 -0.03
N ARG A 7 3.99 -21.17 0.70
CA ARG A 7 3.76 -19.72 0.79
C ARG A 7 4.50 -19.03 -0.35
N ARG A 8 3.75 -18.89 -1.46
CA ARG A 8 3.95 -18.00 -2.60
C ARG A 8 4.92 -16.86 -2.23
N ARG A 9 6.13 -16.91 -2.82
CA ARG A 9 7.27 -16.00 -2.60
C ARG A 9 6.84 -14.61 -2.11
N PRO A 10 7.30 -14.11 -0.95
CA PRO A 10 7.21 -12.71 -0.64
C PRO A 10 8.14 -11.98 -1.61
N ARG A 11 7.63 -11.56 -2.77
CA ARG A 11 8.31 -10.61 -3.65
C ARG A 11 8.38 -9.27 -2.90
N ALA A 12 9.36 -9.09 -2.04
CA ALA A 12 10.05 -7.80 -1.97
C ALA A 12 11.50 -8.13 -2.25
N SER A 13 11.85 -8.09 -3.53
CA SER A 13 13.24 -8.01 -3.96
C SER A 13 13.67 -6.56 -3.75
N GLY A 14 14.41 -6.28 -2.68
CA GLY A 14 15.08 -4.99 -2.47
C GLY A 14 14.98 -4.47 -1.03
N PRO A 15 15.93 -3.62 -0.59
CA PRO A 15 15.82 -2.93 0.68
C PRO A 15 14.61 -1.95 0.65
N GLY A 16 13.70 -2.02 1.63
CA GLY A 16 12.85 -0.88 2.00
C GLY A 16 11.62 -0.51 1.16
N SER A 17 10.85 -1.45 0.60
CA SER A 17 9.51 -1.13 0.03
C SER A 17 8.40 -1.28 1.07
N SER A 18 7.57 -0.24 1.27
CA SER A 18 6.34 -0.31 2.06
C SER A 18 5.13 -0.43 1.14
N TYR A 19 4.23 -1.37 1.42
CA TYR A 19 2.96 -1.47 0.71
C TYR A 19 1.89 -0.76 1.53
N VAL A 20 1.24 0.23 0.90
CA VAL A 20 0.17 1.00 1.52
C VAL A 20 -1.13 0.68 0.80
N THR A 21 -2.12 0.24 1.56
CA THR A 21 -3.48 -0.02 1.09
C THR A 21 -4.36 1.12 1.56
N PHE A 22 -5.12 1.72 0.66
CA PHE A 22 -6.03 2.82 0.99
C PHE A 22 -7.34 2.68 0.25
N SER A 23 -8.41 3.24 0.82
CA SER A 23 -9.71 3.33 0.17
C SER A 23 -10.03 4.76 -0.23
N LEU A 24 -10.70 4.92 -1.36
CA LEU A 24 -11.18 6.20 -1.88
C LEU A 24 -12.71 6.27 -1.79
N ASP A 25 -13.24 7.49 -1.77
CA ASP A 25 -14.67 7.73 -2.01
C ASP A 25 -14.98 7.98 -3.49
N SER A 26 -16.25 8.29 -3.79
CA SER A 26 -16.71 8.62 -5.14
C SER A 26 -16.10 9.90 -5.72
N GLU A 27 -15.52 10.75 -4.88
CA GLU A 27 -14.89 12.02 -5.25
C GLU A 27 -13.37 11.90 -5.34
N GLY A 28 -12.81 10.71 -5.08
CA GLY A 28 -11.36 10.46 -5.11
C GLY A 28 -10.63 10.84 -3.82
N ARG A 29 -11.34 11.14 -2.73
CA ARG A 29 -10.72 11.44 -1.43
C ARG A 29 -10.40 10.16 -0.67
N VAL A 30 -9.26 10.15 0.01
CA VAL A 30 -8.84 9.03 0.84
C VAL A 30 -9.73 8.91 2.08
N ARG A 31 -10.27 7.71 2.33
CA ARG A 31 -11.10 7.38 3.51
C ARG A 31 -10.34 6.60 4.56
N THR A 32 -9.52 5.63 4.15
CA THR A 32 -8.67 4.84 5.04
C THR A 32 -7.30 4.66 4.44
N ILE A 33 -6.26 4.59 5.29
CA ILE A 33 -4.88 4.31 4.90
C ILE A 33 -4.30 3.31 5.89
N GLU A 34 -3.75 2.21 5.38
CA GLU A 34 -3.17 1.14 6.17
C GLU A 34 -1.89 0.61 5.51
N ILE A 35 -0.96 0.08 6.31
CA ILE A 35 0.24 -0.56 5.79
C ILE A 35 -0.02 -2.06 5.69
N SER A 36 -0.20 -2.57 4.48
CA SER A 36 -0.39 -4.00 4.23
C SER A 36 0.92 -4.78 4.30
N ARG A 37 2.06 -4.12 4.09
CA ARG A 37 3.38 -4.71 4.32
C ARG A 37 4.39 -3.62 4.69
N SER A 38 4.93 -3.73 5.90
CA SER A 38 6.00 -2.85 6.39
C SER A 38 7.27 -3.00 5.55
N SER A 39 7.95 -1.87 5.36
CA SER A 39 9.31 -1.83 4.81
C SER A 39 10.37 -2.42 5.74
N GLY A 40 10.03 -2.66 7.01
CA GLY A 40 10.97 -2.97 8.09
C GLY A 40 11.47 -1.72 8.84
N SER A 41 11.05 -0.51 8.44
CA SER A 41 11.37 0.75 9.13
C SER A 41 10.10 1.52 9.47
N ALA A 42 9.81 1.66 10.77
CA ALA A 42 8.65 2.42 11.24
C ALA A 42 8.69 3.90 10.81
N ARG A 43 9.89 4.48 10.61
CA ARG A 43 10.03 5.84 10.09
C ARG A 43 9.58 5.92 8.63
N PHE A 44 10.10 5.02 7.80
CA PHE A 44 9.75 4.98 6.37
C PHE A 44 8.27 4.68 6.18
N ASP A 45 7.72 3.75 6.96
CA ASP A 45 6.31 3.40 6.98
C ASP A 45 5.40 4.61 7.27
N ARG A 46 5.75 5.44 8.26
CA ARG A 46 5.02 6.69 8.54
C ARG A 46 5.13 7.70 7.41
N ASP A 47 6.31 7.82 6.80
CA ASP A 47 6.51 8.72 5.67
C ASP A 47 5.73 8.25 4.44
N ALA A 48 5.63 6.94 4.22
CA ALA A 48 4.82 6.31 3.19
C ALA A 48 3.31 6.58 3.39
N VAL A 49 2.79 6.48 4.62
CA VAL A 49 1.40 6.84 4.93
C VAL A 49 1.13 8.31 4.66
N LYS A 50 2.01 9.21 5.13
CA LYS A 50 1.90 10.65 4.88
C LYS A 50 1.98 10.99 3.40
N PHE A 51 2.77 10.25 2.63
CA PHE A 51 2.87 10.43 1.19
C PHE A 51 1.53 10.16 0.49
N VAL A 52 0.86 9.06 0.84
CA VAL A 52 -0.49 8.74 0.31
C VAL A 52 -1.51 9.79 0.72
N ASP A 53 -1.48 10.21 1.99
CA ASP A 53 -2.40 11.22 2.52
C ASP A 53 -2.27 12.57 1.78
N ARG A 54 -1.04 13.04 1.56
CA ARG A 54 -0.76 14.29 0.83
C ARG A 54 -1.05 14.22 -0.67
N ALA A 55 -1.08 13.04 -1.25
CA ALA A 55 -1.44 12.84 -2.65
C ALA A 55 -2.95 12.92 -2.90
N SER A 56 -3.76 13.04 -1.84
CA SER A 56 -5.19 13.31 -1.93
C SER A 56 -5.48 14.73 -2.43
N PRO A 57 -6.52 14.95 -3.26
CA PRO A 57 -7.42 13.95 -3.81
C PRO A 57 -6.81 13.19 -5.00
N PHE A 58 -7.06 11.89 -5.05
CA PHE A 58 -6.72 11.06 -6.20
C PHE A 58 -7.78 11.23 -7.30
N PRO A 59 -7.46 10.88 -8.57
CA PRO A 59 -8.46 10.82 -9.62
C PRO A 59 -9.62 9.91 -9.21
N ALA A 60 -10.86 10.35 -9.48
CA ALA A 60 -12.04 9.58 -9.13
C ALA A 60 -11.99 8.19 -9.80
N PRO A 61 -12.16 7.09 -9.03
CA PRO A 61 -12.11 5.75 -9.59
C PRO A 61 -13.29 5.54 -10.55
N PRO A 62 -13.10 4.78 -11.66
CA PRO A 62 -14.18 4.47 -12.57
C PRO A 62 -15.39 3.84 -11.84
N PRO A 63 -16.63 4.08 -12.31
CA PRO A 63 -17.80 3.45 -11.72
C PRO A 63 -17.72 1.93 -11.89
N GLY A 64 -17.94 1.18 -10.80
CA GLY A 64 -17.97 -0.28 -10.82
C GLY A 64 -16.67 -1.00 -10.47
N VAL A 65 -15.58 -0.28 -10.17
CA VAL A 65 -14.34 -0.89 -9.63
C VAL A 65 -14.25 -0.76 -8.10
N SER A 66 -13.47 -1.66 -7.49
CA SER A 66 -13.14 -1.58 -6.07
C SER A 66 -12.45 -0.26 -5.77
N ARG A 67 -12.94 0.46 -4.76
CA ARG A 67 -12.35 1.72 -4.31
C ARG A 67 -11.13 1.53 -3.40
N THR A 68 -10.69 0.29 -3.23
CA THR A 68 -9.52 -0.08 -2.43
C THR A 68 -8.33 -0.29 -3.36
N PHE A 69 -7.26 0.45 -3.12
CA PHE A 69 -6.04 0.43 -3.90
C PHE A 69 -4.86 0.02 -3.02
N THR A 70 -3.87 -0.65 -3.60
CA THR A 70 -2.61 -0.95 -2.91
C THR A 70 -1.46 -0.45 -3.78
N VAL A 71 -0.61 0.38 -3.19
CA VAL A 71 0.56 0.97 -3.86
C VAL A 71 1.84 0.52 -3.17
N GLU A 72 2.88 0.26 -3.98
CA GLU A 72 4.22 -0.01 -3.49
C GLU A 72 5.01 1.30 -3.45
N ILE A 73 5.48 1.69 -2.27
CA ILE A 73 6.34 2.84 -2.06
C ILE A 73 7.76 2.33 -1.82
N LYS A 74 8.66 2.58 -2.77
CA LYS A 74 10.06 2.13 -2.71
C LYS A 74 10.94 3.18 -2.05
N GLY A 75 11.69 2.78 -1.02
CA GLY A 75 12.82 3.56 -0.52
C GLY A 75 13.92 3.60 -1.58
N ARG A 76 14.48 4.78 -1.82
CA ARG A 76 15.68 4.93 -2.65
C ARG A 76 16.90 4.37 -1.96
#